data_AF-A0A6M3IF15-F1
#
_entry.id   AF-A0A6M3IF15-F1
#
_cell.length_a   1.000
_cell.length_b   1.000
_cell.length_c   1.000
_cell.angle_alpha   90.00
_cell.angle_beta   90.00
_cell.angle_gamma   90.00
#
_symmetry.space_group_name_H-M   'P 1'
#
loop_
_entity.id
_entity.type
_entity.pdbx_description
1 polymer ?
#
loop_
_entity_poly.entity_id
_entity_poly.type
_entity_poly.pdbx_seq_one_letter_code
_entity_poly.pdbx_strand_id
1 'polypeptide(L)'
;MNNKTVNRIIDNYKPHQGFYDLSSKPETLTKIEYAKVLNTQNILAEAEKNKEYLMKFEPIQYENWKEVSAIYQAIVWQYWGYRYNSNI
;
A
#
# COMPACT_ATOMS: atom_id res chain seq x y z
N MET A 1 -5.09 -8.75 -12.58
CA MET A 1 -3.69 -9.26 -12.51
C MET A 1 -3.70 -10.75 -12.77
N ASN A 2 -2.67 -11.29 -13.42
CA ASN A 2 -2.48 -12.74 -13.52
C ASN A 2 -1.68 -13.29 -12.32
N ASN A 3 -1.67 -14.62 -12.15
CA ASN A 3 -1.01 -15.27 -11.02
C ASN A 3 0.51 -15.01 -10.97
N LYS A 4 1.18 -14.89 -12.12
CA LYS A 4 2.62 -14.61 -12.17
C LYS A 4 2.93 -13.22 -11.59
N THR A 5 2.14 -12.21 -11.96
CA THR A 5 2.26 -10.85 -11.44
C THR A 5 1.96 -10.80 -9.94
N VAL A 6 0.90 -11.48 -9.50
CA VAL A 6 0.52 -11.57 -8.08
C VAL A 6 1.65 -12.14 -7.24
N ASN A 7 2.21 -13.28 -7.64
CA ASN A 7 3.32 -13.91 -6.92
C ASN A 7 4.53 -12.98 -6.88
N ARG A 8 4.92 -12.40 -8.02
CA ARG A 8 6.05 -11.47 -8.09
C ARG A 8 5.90 -10.27 -7.14
N ILE A 9 4.70 -9.71 -7.02
CA ILE A 9 4.46 -8.59 -6.10
C ILE A 9 4.66 -9.03 -4.64
N ILE A 10 4.11 -10.19 -4.27
CA ILE A 10 4.20 -10.73 -2.92
C ILE A 10 5.65 -11.08 -2.58
N ASP A 11 6.34 -11.81 -3.46
CA ASP A 11 7.69 -12.33 -3.21
C ASP A 11 8.75 -11.23 -3.11
N ASN A 12 8.52 -10.09 -3.77
CA ASN A 12 9.47 -8.96 -3.77
C ASN A 12 9.06 -7.83 -2.82
N TYR A 13 7.96 -7.98 -2.08
CA TYR A 13 7.51 -6.94 -1.17
C TYR A 13 8.52 -6.75 -0.04
N LYS A 14 8.77 -5.48 0.29
CA LYS A 14 9.57 -5.06 1.45
C LYS A 14 8.81 -3.95 2.16
N PRO A 15 8.82 -3.92 3.51
CA PRO A 15 8.27 -2.80 4.26
C PRO A 15 8.93 -1.48 3.84
N HIS A 16 8.13 -0.44 3.72
CA HIS A 16 8.60 0.92 3.42
C HIS A 16 8.61 1.75 4.70
N GLN A 17 9.70 2.49 4.93
CA GLN A 17 9.76 3.40 6.08
C GLN A 17 8.64 4.44 5.99
N GLY A 18 7.93 4.67 7.09
CA GLY A 18 6.78 5.58 7.15
C GLY A 18 5.46 4.94 6.72
N PHE A 19 5.44 3.67 6.33
CA PHE A 19 4.24 2.91 6.00
C PHE A 19 4.06 1.72 6.95
N TYR A 20 2.83 1.18 7.02
CA TYR A 20 2.54 -0.04 7.77
C TYR A 20 3.28 -1.24 7.19
N ASP A 21 3.81 -2.12 8.05
CA ASP A 21 4.37 -3.39 7.59
C ASP A 21 3.23 -4.36 7.20
N LEU A 22 3.14 -4.66 5.90
CA LEU A 22 2.14 -5.57 5.35
C LEU A 22 2.70 -6.97 5.05
N SER A 23 3.88 -7.33 5.56
CA SER A 23 4.57 -8.59 5.25
C SER A 23 3.76 -9.82 5.66
N SER A 24 2.90 -9.70 6.67
CA SER A 24 1.96 -10.76 7.04
C SER A 24 0.61 -10.53 6.37
N LYS A 25 0.19 -11.50 5.53
CA LYS A 25 -1.12 -11.50 4.89
C LYS A 25 -2.25 -11.83 5.89
N PRO A 26 -3.28 -11.00 6.01
CA PRO A 26 -4.53 -11.33 6.71
C PRO A 26 -5.20 -12.58 6.09
N GLU A 27 -5.77 -13.44 6.93
CA GLU A 27 -6.43 -14.67 6.46
C GLU A 27 -7.65 -14.36 5.59
N THR A 28 -8.36 -13.28 5.91
CA THR A 28 -9.57 -12.82 5.21
C THR A 28 -9.31 -12.28 3.80
N LEU A 29 -8.07 -11.94 3.45
CA LEU A 29 -7.71 -11.47 2.12
C LEU A 29 -7.35 -12.61 1.18
N THR A 30 -7.93 -12.58 -0.01
CA THR A 30 -7.46 -13.43 -1.12
C THR A 30 -6.05 -13.01 -1.54
N LYS A 31 -5.34 -13.92 -2.22
CA LYS A 31 -3.99 -13.64 -2.73
C LYS A 31 -3.95 -12.43 -3.67
N ILE A 32 -4.99 -12.26 -4.49
CA ILE A 32 -5.09 -11.17 -5.45
C ILE A 32 -5.32 -9.84 -4.74
N GLU A 33 -6.23 -9.79 -3.76
CA GLU A 33 -6.48 -8.58 -2.97
C GLU A 33 -5.25 -8.17 -2.18
N TYR A 34 -4.59 -9.14 -1.55
CA TYR A 34 -3.34 -8.88 -0.85
C TYR A 34 -2.29 -8.26 -1.78
N ALA A 35 -2.04 -8.86 -2.95
CA ALA A 35 -1.11 -8.30 -3.92
C ALA A 35 -1.52 -6.91 -4.43
N LYS A 36 -2.82 -6.60 -4.54
CA LYS A 36 -3.28 -5.25 -4.87
C LYS A 36 -2.89 -4.26 -3.77
N VAL A 37 -3.13 -4.58 -2.50
CA VAL A 37 -2.78 -3.70 -1.37
C VAL A 37 -1.26 -3.48 -1.30
N LEU A 38 -0.46 -4.53 -1.45
CA LEU A 38 1.01 -4.42 -1.50
C LEU A 38 1.47 -3.54 -2.66
N ASN A 39 0.91 -3.74 -3.86
CA ASN A 39 1.24 -2.95 -5.04
C ASN A 39 0.87 -1.47 -4.85
N THR A 40 -0.29 -1.18 -4.25
CA THR A 40 -0.70 0.19 -3.92
C THR A 40 0.29 0.84 -2.95
N GLN A 41 0.71 0.14 -1.89
CA GLN A 41 1.72 0.67 -0.97
C GLN A 41 3.05 0.95 -1.68
N ASN A 42 3.52 0.05 -2.56
CA ASN A 42 4.74 0.27 -3.33
C ASN A 42 4.64 1.53 -4.21
N ILE A 43 3.49 1.75 -4.85
CA ILE A 43 3.28 2.94 -5.70
C ILE A 43 3.23 4.21 -4.85
N LEU A 44 2.51 4.19 -3.72
CA LEU A 44 2.43 5.34 -2.81
C LEU A 44 3.80 5.68 -2.20
N ALA A 45 4.59 4.66 -1.84
CA ALA A 45 5.95 4.86 -1.33
C ALA A 45 6.86 5.49 -2.39
N GLU A 46 6.72 5.10 -3.66
CA GLU A 46 7.47 5.73 -4.75
C GLU A 46 6.98 7.15 -5.05
N ALA A 47 5.67 7.41 -4.98
CA ALA A 47 5.11 8.75 -5.12
C ALA A 47 5.62 9.69 -4.01
N GLU A 48 5.70 9.21 -2.76
CA GLU A 48 6.22 10.00 -1.64
C GLU A 48 7.69 10.38 -1.82
N LYS A 49 8.53 9.49 -2.35
CA LYS A 49 9.94 9.81 -2.69
C LYS A 49 10.05 10.92 -3.73
N ASN A 50 9.08 10.99 -4.64
CA ASN A 50 9.05 11.95 -5.74
C ASN A 50 8.09 13.13 -5.48
N LYS A 51 7.63 13.33 -4.24
CA LYS A 51 6.56 14.29 -3.93
C LYS A 51 6.85 15.72 -4.38
N GLU A 52 8.09 16.18 -4.25
CA GLU A 52 8.46 17.55 -4.61
C GLU A 52 8.31 17.77 -6.13
N TYR A 53 8.68 16.76 -6.92
CA TYR A 53 8.45 16.77 -8.36
C TYR A 53 6.96 16.77 -8.69
N LEU A 54 6.19 15.85 -8.10
CA LEU A 54 4.75 15.71 -8.35
C LEU A 54 4.00 16.99 -7.97
N MET A 55 4.29 17.60 -6.82
CA MET A 55 3.68 18.86 -6.39
C MET A 55 3.96 20.01 -7.37
N LYS A 56 5.16 20.06 -7.96
CA LYS A 56 5.59 21.16 -8.83
C LYS A 56 5.13 21.01 -10.27
N PHE A 57 5.21 19.80 -10.82
CA PHE A 57 5.03 19.55 -12.25
C PHE A 57 3.75 18.78 -12.59
N GLU A 58 3.20 18.01 -11.64
CA GLU A 58 1.99 17.21 -11.83
C GLU A 58 1.02 17.35 -10.64
N PRO A 59 0.59 18.57 -10.29
CA PRO A 59 -0.15 18.83 -9.04
C PRO A 59 -1.48 18.07 -8.96
N ILE A 60 -2.17 17.89 -10.10
CA ILE A 60 -3.42 17.09 -10.15
C ILE A 60 -3.14 15.63 -9.79
N GLN A 61 -2.05 15.08 -10.30
CA GLN A 61 -1.65 13.70 -9.98
C GLN A 61 -1.29 13.57 -8.49
N TYR A 62 -0.64 14.58 -7.93
CA TYR A 62 -0.35 14.64 -6.49
C TYR A 62 -1.63 14.68 -5.63
N GLU A 63 -2.61 15.50 -5.99
CA GLU A 63 -3.91 15.54 -5.31
C GLU A 63 -4.62 14.19 -5.36
N ASN A 64 -4.65 13.54 -6.53
CA ASN A 64 -5.24 12.21 -6.69
C ASN A 64 -4.52 11.17 -5.81
N TRP A 65 -3.20 11.26 -5.66
CA TRP A 65 -2.46 10.36 -4.78
C TRP A 65 -2.84 10.50 -3.31
N LYS A 66 -3.20 11.71 -2.85
CA LYS A 66 -3.69 11.90 -1.49
C LYS A 66 -5.02 11.20 -1.26
N GLU A 67 -5.94 11.26 -2.22
CA GLU A 67 -7.21 10.53 -2.14
C GLU A 67 -6.99 9.01 -2.13
N VAL A 68 -6.14 8.50 -3.03
CA VAL A 68 -5.77 7.08 -3.06
C VAL A 68 -5.13 6.66 -1.74
N SER A 69 -4.27 7.50 -1.15
CA SER A 69 -3.65 7.24 0.15
C SER A 69 -4.68 7.15 1.28
N ALA A 70 -5.72 7.98 1.27
CA ALA A 70 -6.77 7.93 2.28
C ALA A 70 -7.59 6.63 2.19
N ILE A 71 -7.98 6.23 0.98
CA ILE A 71 -8.71 4.97 0.73
C ILE A 71 -7.83 3.78 1.13
N TYR A 72 -6.56 3.81 0.72
CA TYR A 72 -5.58 2.80 1.10
C TYR A 72 -5.44 2.68 2.63
N GLN A 73 -5.35 3.79 3.34
CA GLN A 73 -5.20 3.79 4.80
C GLN A 73 -6.42 3.15 5.50
N ALA A 74 -7.63 3.39 5.00
CA ALA A 74 -8.83 2.74 5.51
C ALA A 74 -8.79 1.21 5.34
N ILE A 75 -8.34 0.73 4.17
CA ILE A 75 -8.15 -0.71 3.90
C ILE A 75 -7.09 -1.28 4.86
N VAL A 76 -5.96 -0.60 5.03
CA VAL A 76 -4.91 -1.05 5.95
C VAL A 76 -5.47 -1.18 7.37
N TRP A 77 -6.20 -0.18 7.87
CA TRP A 77 -6.79 -0.26 9.21
C TRP A 77 -7.82 -1.39 9.36
N GLN A 78 -8.65 -1.60 8.35
CA GLN A 78 -9.64 -2.68 8.37
C GLN A 78 -8.99 -4.06 8.54
N TYR A 79 -7.87 -4.31 7.86
CA TYR A 79 -7.29 -5.66 7.78
C TYR A 79 -6.06 -5.87 8.67
N TRP A 80 -5.29 -4.82 8.96
CA TRP A 80 -4.08 -4.87 9.79
C TRP A 80 -4.22 -4.09 11.11
N GLY A 81 -5.16 -3.17 11.23
CA GLY A 81 -5.32 -2.33 12.42
C GLY A 81 -5.65 -3.10 13.70
N TYR A 82 -6.41 -4.20 13.59
CA TYR A 82 -6.81 -5.00 14.76
C TYR A 82 -5.61 -5.70 15.46
N ARG A 83 -4.54 -6.01 14.70
CA ARG A 83 -3.32 -6.64 15.25
C ARG A 83 -2.48 -5.69 16.10
N TYR A 84 -2.64 -4.38 15.95
CA TYR A 84 -1.92 -3.38 16.74
C TYR A 84 -2.65 -3.03 18.05
N ASN A 85 -3.97 -3.19 18.12
CA ASN A 85 -4.77 -2.91 19.33
C ASN A 85 -4.83 -4.09 20.31
N SER A 86 -4.32 -5.27 19.95
CA SER A 86 -4.32 -6.47 20.80
C SER A 86 -3.02 -6.62 21.62
N ASN A 87 -2.10 -5.66 21.51
CA ASN A 87 -0.84 -5.59 22.27
C ASN A 87 -0.77 -4.34 23.18
N ILE A 88 -1.93 -3.78 23.56
CA ILE A 88 -2.05 -2.69 24.54
C ILE A 88 -2.89 -3.20 25.71
#